data_AF-A0A1V9VA68-F1
#
_entry.id   AF-A0A1V9VA68-F1
#
_cell.length_a   1.000
_cell.length_b   1.000
_cell.length_c   1.000
_cell.angle_alpha   90.00
_cell.angle_beta   90.00
_cell.angle_gamma   90.00
#
_symmetry.space_group_name_H-M   'P 1'
#
loop_
_entity.id
_entity.type
_entity.pdbx_description
1 polymer ?
#
loop_
_entity_poly.entity_id
_entity_poly.type
_entity_poly.pdbx_seq_one_letter_code
_entity_poly.pdbx_strand_id
1 'polypeptide(L)'
;QQEWWLKDIISNLSNPEAFLGAITLGAFTDNAAITYLGSLVEGLSDEFKYYLVAGAVTGGGLTIIANAPNPAGAAILKSHFQDNSIDPRFLFLGALVPTIISSLCFIFL
;
A
#
# COMPACT_ATOMS: atom_id res chain seq x y z
N GLN A 1 14.99 -3.70 17.97
CA GLN A 1 15.80 -2.48 18.22
C GLN A 1 15.76 -1.51 17.01
N GLN A 2 14.60 -1.36 16.35
CA GLN A 2 14.37 -0.42 15.21
C GLN A 2 13.08 0.41 15.43
N GLU A 3 12.46 0.32 16.59
CA GLU A 3 11.18 0.97 16.89
C GLU A 3 11.33 2.48 17.16
N TRP A 4 12.47 2.92 17.70
CA TRP A 4 12.61 4.28 18.28
C TRP A 4 12.33 5.41 17.27
N TRP A 5 12.92 5.35 16.06
CA TRP A 5 12.70 6.37 15.03
C TRP A 5 11.31 6.23 14.38
N LEU A 6 10.80 4.99 14.31
CA LEU A 6 9.53 4.67 13.71
C LEU A 6 8.37 5.13 14.60
N LYS A 7 8.51 4.93 15.91
CA LYS A 7 7.54 5.32 16.93
C LYS A 7 7.33 6.83 16.89
N ASP A 8 8.39 7.61 16.80
CA ASP A 8 8.27 9.07 16.72
C ASP A 8 7.52 9.50 15.45
N ILE A 9 7.78 8.88 14.30
CA ILE A 9 7.06 9.21 13.06
C ILE A 9 5.58 8.79 13.17
N ILE A 10 5.32 7.54 13.53
CA ILE A 10 3.99 6.96 13.57
C ILE A 10 3.10 7.64 14.63
N SER A 11 3.66 7.96 15.80
CA SER A 11 2.91 8.59 16.90
C SER A 11 2.50 10.03 16.62
N ASN A 12 3.10 10.68 15.62
CA ASN A 12 2.74 12.04 15.19
C ASN A 12 1.72 12.05 14.04
N LEU A 13 1.34 10.90 13.49
CA LEU A 13 0.37 10.80 12.41
C LEU A 13 -1.05 10.64 12.98
N SER A 14 -2.01 11.31 12.37
CA SER A 14 -3.44 11.01 12.53
C SER A 14 -3.84 9.76 11.74
N ASN A 15 -5.01 9.19 12.04
CA ASN A 15 -5.53 8.02 11.32
C ASN A 15 -5.61 8.23 9.79
N PRO A 16 -6.14 9.36 9.27
CA PRO A 16 -6.17 9.61 7.81
C PRO A 16 -4.78 9.79 7.21
N GLU A 17 -3.84 10.40 7.94
CA GLU A 17 -2.46 10.56 7.47
C GLU A 17 -1.73 9.22 7.43
N ALA A 18 -1.95 8.34 8.42
CA ALA A 18 -1.41 6.99 8.42
C ALA A 18 -1.96 6.16 7.24
N PHE A 19 -3.26 6.29 6.96
CA PHE A 19 -3.90 5.65 5.82
C PHE A 19 -3.31 6.11 4.49
N LEU A 20 -3.28 7.43 4.25
CA LEU A 20 -2.74 7.99 3.01
C LEU A 20 -1.22 7.74 2.87
N GLY A 21 -0.49 7.82 3.98
CA GLY A 21 0.93 7.50 4.05
C GLY A 21 1.19 6.04 3.70
N ALA A 22 0.40 5.11 4.23
CA ALA A 22 0.51 3.69 3.90
C ALA A 22 0.12 3.38 2.46
N ILE A 23 -0.88 4.05 1.88
CA ILE A 23 -1.18 3.95 0.44
C ILE A 23 0.02 4.39 -0.39
N THR A 24 0.57 5.55 -0.06
CA THR A 24 1.66 6.17 -0.82
C THR A 24 2.92 5.31 -0.72
N LEU A 25 3.31 4.91 0.48
CA LEU A 25 4.47 4.05 0.68
C LEU A 25 4.23 2.68 0.06
N GLY A 26 3.04 2.09 0.22
CA GLY A 26 2.66 0.78 -0.31
C GLY A 26 2.67 0.73 -1.84
N ALA A 27 2.53 1.88 -2.50
CA ALA A 27 2.75 1.97 -3.94
C ALA A 27 4.21 1.73 -4.35
N PHE A 28 5.19 1.85 -3.44
CA PHE A 28 6.62 1.66 -3.74
C PHE A 28 7.29 0.58 -2.89
N THR A 29 6.63 0.07 -1.86
CA THR A 29 7.16 -0.91 -0.91
C THR A 29 6.14 -1.98 -0.59
N ASP A 30 6.62 -3.13 -0.13
CA ASP A 30 5.76 -4.26 0.24
C ASP A 30 4.78 -3.91 1.36
N ASN A 31 3.50 -4.16 1.13
CA ASN A 31 2.43 -3.94 2.09
C ASN A 31 2.70 -4.67 3.42
N ALA A 32 3.26 -5.89 3.36
CA ALA A 32 3.59 -6.67 4.55
C ALA A 32 4.74 -6.03 5.35
N ALA A 33 5.65 -5.31 4.67
CA ALA A 33 6.67 -4.53 5.37
C ALA A 33 6.04 -3.36 6.14
N ILE A 34 5.06 -2.67 5.57
CA ILE A 34 4.34 -1.58 6.26
C ILE A 34 3.56 -2.12 7.46
N THR A 35 2.83 -3.21 7.30
CA THR A 35 2.07 -3.81 8.42
C THR A 35 3.00 -4.37 9.49
N TYR A 36 4.13 -4.94 9.12
CA TYR A 36 5.18 -5.36 10.05
C TYR A 36 5.75 -4.18 10.84
N LEU A 37 6.10 -3.07 10.17
CA LEU A 37 6.58 -1.85 10.83
C LEU A 37 5.55 -1.33 11.84
N GLY A 38 4.27 -1.31 11.48
CA GLY A 38 3.19 -0.96 12.42
C GLY A 38 3.10 -1.89 13.63
N SER A 39 3.35 -3.19 13.45
CA SER A 39 3.35 -4.16 14.55
C SER A 39 4.52 -4.02 15.52
N LEU A 40 5.59 -3.33 15.12
CA LEU A 40 6.75 -3.09 15.97
C LEU A 40 6.53 -1.95 16.98
N VAL A 41 5.52 -1.09 16.78
CA VAL A 41 5.26 0.04 17.67
C VAL A 41 4.22 -0.34 18.72
N GLU A 42 4.64 -0.37 19.98
CA GLU A 42 3.75 -0.66 21.09
C GLU A 42 2.86 0.55 21.43
N GLY A 43 1.62 0.27 21.85
CA GLY A 43 0.69 1.31 22.34
C GLY A 43 -0.13 2.04 21.27
N LEU A 44 -0.05 1.62 19.99
CA LEU A 44 -0.95 2.13 18.95
C LEU A 44 -2.40 1.72 19.23
N SER A 45 -3.33 2.66 19.01
CA SER A 45 -4.77 2.37 19.09
C SER A 45 -5.18 1.36 18.01
N ASP A 46 -6.23 0.59 18.27
CA ASP A 46 -6.73 -0.39 17.30
C ASP A 46 -7.29 0.29 16.05
N GLU A 47 -7.86 1.49 16.21
CA GLU A 47 -8.28 2.32 15.09
C GLU A 47 -7.08 2.72 14.21
N PHE A 48 -5.98 3.20 14.81
CA PHE A 48 -4.79 3.57 14.05
C PHE A 48 -4.21 2.37 13.28
N LYS A 49 -4.12 1.20 13.94
CA LYS A 49 -3.68 -0.05 13.29
C LYS A 49 -4.58 -0.42 12.11
N TYR A 50 -5.90 -0.26 12.26
CA TYR A 50 -6.85 -0.48 11.17
C TYR A 50 -6.53 0.42 9.98
N TYR A 51 -6.42 1.74 10.18
CA TYR A 51 -6.13 2.68 9.08
C TYR A 51 -4.77 2.43 8.43
N LEU A 52 -3.75 2.06 9.21
CA LEU A 52 -2.44 1.71 8.69
C LEU A 52 -2.49 0.46 7.79
N VAL A 53 -3.15 -0.60 8.25
CA VAL A 53 -3.30 -1.85 7.50
C VAL A 53 -4.18 -1.64 6.27
N ALA A 54 -5.30 -0.94 6.42
CA ALA A 54 -6.22 -0.62 5.33
C ALA A 54 -5.50 0.16 4.23
N GLY A 55 -4.73 1.19 4.60
CA GLY A 55 -3.94 1.96 3.64
C GLY A 55 -2.88 1.11 2.94
N ALA A 56 -2.18 0.24 3.67
CA ALA A 56 -1.21 -0.69 3.07
C ALA A 56 -1.88 -1.62 2.05
N VAL A 57 -3.01 -2.23 2.39
CA VAL A 57 -3.77 -3.12 1.49
C VAL A 57 -4.24 -2.38 0.24
N THR A 58 -4.79 -1.17 0.40
CA THR A 58 -5.26 -0.34 -0.72
C THR A 58 -4.12 0.11 -1.64
N GLY A 59 -2.95 0.43 -1.07
CA GLY A 59 -1.78 0.92 -1.80
C GLY A 59 -1.07 -0.12 -2.65
N GLY A 60 -1.03 -1.38 -2.22
CA GLY A 60 -0.20 -2.39 -2.88
C GLY A 60 -0.59 -2.79 -4.29
N GLY A 61 -1.77 -2.39 -4.77
CA GLY A 61 -2.18 -2.58 -6.16
C GLY A 61 -1.72 -1.46 -7.11
N LEU A 62 -1.19 -0.34 -6.58
CA LEU A 62 -0.97 0.88 -7.37
C LEU A 62 0.15 0.76 -8.39
N THR A 63 1.21 0.02 -8.10
CA THR A 63 2.36 -0.08 -9.02
C THR A 63 2.87 -1.49 -9.15
N ILE A 64 3.65 -1.71 -10.21
CA ILE A 64 4.29 -2.98 -10.47
C ILE A 64 5.33 -3.38 -9.41
N ILE A 65 5.92 -2.43 -8.69
CA ILE A 65 7.00 -2.70 -7.73
C ILE A 65 6.52 -2.87 -6.29
N ALA A 66 5.23 -2.62 -6.04
CA ALA A 66 4.65 -2.62 -4.72
C ALA A 66 4.81 -3.95 -3.97
N ASN A 67 4.75 -5.09 -4.65
CA ASN A 67 4.90 -6.41 -4.02
C ASN A 67 5.27 -7.48 -5.06
N ALA A 68 5.70 -8.66 -4.61
CA ALA A 68 6.08 -9.76 -5.50
C ALA A 68 4.94 -10.30 -6.41
N PRO A 69 3.67 -10.35 -5.98
CA PRO A 69 2.56 -10.72 -6.86
C PRO A 69 2.38 -9.84 -8.12
N ASN A 70 2.65 -8.53 -8.06
CA ASN A 70 2.40 -7.64 -9.19
C ASN A 70 3.30 -7.95 -10.41
N PRO A 71 4.64 -8.08 -10.29
CA PRO A 71 5.50 -8.54 -11.38
C PRO A 71 5.14 -9.94 -11.88
N ALA A 72 4.71 -10.85 -10.99
CA ALA A 72 4.28 -12.18 -11.38
C ALA A 72 3.01 -12.12 -12.26
N GLY A 73 2.02 -11.32 -11.87
CA GLY A 73 0.82 -11.07 -12.68
C GLY A 73 1.16 -10.44 -14.04
N ALA A 74 2.05 -9.44 -14.06
CA ALA A 74 2.49 -8.84 -15.32
C ALA A 74 3.26 -9.83 -16.21
N ALA A 75 4.08 -10.72 -15.64
CA ALA A 75 4.80 -11.74 -16.40
C ALA A 75 3.85 -12.74 -17.07
N ILE A 76 2.72 -13.05 -16.43
CA ILE A 76 1.65 -13.90 -16.98
C ILE A 76 0.90 -13.16 -18.09
N LEU A 77 0.59 -11.88 -17.89
CA LEU A 77 -0.30 -11.13 -18.78
C LEU A 77 0.41 -10.48 -19.97
N LYS A 78 1.72 -10.20 -19.89
CA LYS A 78 2.45 -9.38 -20.88
C LYS A 78 2.35 -9.90 -22.31
N SER A 79 2.22 -11.22 -22.53
CA SER A 79 2.09 -11.81 -23.87
C SER A 79 0.78 -11.44 -24.58
N HIS A 80 -0.18 -10.89 -23.85
CA HIS A 80 -1.45 -10.39 -24.39
C HIS A 80 -1.41 -8.89 -24.74
N PHE A 81 -0.28 -8.23 -24.50
CA PHE A 81 -0.09 -6.81 -24.81
C PHE A 81 0.82 -6.63 -26.02
N GLN A 82 0.73 -5.46 -26.64
CA GLN A 82 1.64 -5.05 -27.71
C GLN A 82 3.09 -5.11 -27.20
N ASP A 83 4.00 -5.57 -28.07
CA ASP A 83 5.43 -5.73 -27.76
C ASP A 83 5.74 -6.70 -26.61
N ASN A 84 4.79 -7.57 -26.23
CA ASN A 84 4.89 -8.51 -25.12
C ASN A 84 5.30 -7.83 -23.79
N SER A 85 4.83 -6.59 -23.58
CA SER A 85 5.23 -5.74 -22.45
C SER A 85 4.07 -4.95 -21.88
N ILE A 86 4.15 -4.57 -20.61
CA ILE A 86 3.17 -3.73 -19.93
C ILE A 86 3.88 -2.44 -19.50
N ASP A 87 3.39 -1.30 -19.98
CA ASP A 87 3.91 -0.01 -19.57
C ASP A 87 3.49 0.28 -18.12
N PRO A 88 4.45 0.49 -17.20
CA PRO A 88 4.15 0.76 -15.78
C PRO A 88 3.28 1.99 -15.57
N ARG A 89 3.33 2.98 -16.48
CA ARG A 89 2.52 4.21 -16.37
C ARG A 89 1.04 3.93 -16.58
N PHE A 90 0.70 3.14 -17.59
CA PHE A 90 -0.69 2.78 -17.85
C PHE A 90 -1.23 1.81 -16.79
N LEU A 91 -0.38 0.93 -16.25
CA LEU A 91 -0.75 0.11 -15.09
C LEU A 91 -1.10 0.99 -13.88
N PHE A 92 -0.25 1.96 -13.56
CA PHE A 92 -0.50 2.90 -12.46
C PHE A 92 -1.79 3.68 -12.66
N LEU A 93 -2.00 4.26 -13.86
CA LEU A 93 -3.23 5.00 -14.17
C LEU A 93 -4.47 4.11 -14.11
N GLY A 94 -4.38 2.87 -14.59
CA GLY A 94 -5.46 1.88 -14.51
C GLY A 94 -5.78 1.45 -13.08
N ALA A 95 -4.79 1.47 -12.18
CA ALA A 95 -4.96 1.13 -10.76
C ALA A 95 -5.63 2.24 -9.94
N LEU A 96 -5.62 3.51 -10.39
CA LEU A 96 -6.19 4.62 -9.62
C LEU A 96 -7.67 4.42 -9.27
N VAL A 97 -8.49 3.98 -10.22
CA VAL A 97 -9.93 3.77 -9.99
C VAL A 97 -10.19 2.68 -8.93
N PRO A 98 -9.65 1.44 -9.04
CA PRO A 98 -9.85 0.44 -7.99
C PRO A 98 -9.22 0.85 -6.65
N THR A 99 -8.11 1.59 -6.64
CA THR A 99 -7.55 2.15 -5.40
C THR A 99 -8.52 3.12 -4.74
N ILE A 100 -9.11 4.07 -5.48
CA ILE A 100 -10.11 5.00 -4.94
C ILE A 100 -11.32 4.24 -4.39
N ILE A 101 -11.84 3.25 -5.14
CA ILE A 101 -12.96 2.43 -4.68
C ILE A 101 -12.60 1.71 -3.38
N SER A 102 -11.43 1.07 -3.31
CA SER A 102 -10.94 0.42 -2.09
C SER A 102 -10.80 1.41 -0.94
N SER A 103 -10.29 2.61 -1.20
CA SER A 103 -10.21 3.67 -0.18
C SER A 103 -11.57 4.04 0.38
N LEU A 104 -12.56 4.25 -0.49
CA LEU A 104 -13.92 4.58 -0.05
C LEU A 104 -14.54 3.43 0.75
N CYS A 105 -14.31 2.18 0.34
CA CYS A 105 -14.78 1.02 1.10
C CYS A 105 -14.17 0.98 2.51
N PHE A 106 -12.85 1.12 2.65
CA PHE A 106 -12.21 1.09 3.98
C PHE A 106 -12.56 2.29 4.87
N ILE A 107 -12.95 3.43 4.27
CA ILE A 107 -13.34 4.62 5.04
C ILE A 107 -14.81 4.55 5.49
N PHE A 108 -15.70 3.95 4.70
CA PHE A 108 -17.15 4.05 4.90
C PHE A 108 -17.87 2.75 5.23
N LEU A 109 -17.26 1.58 5.07
CA LEU A 109 -17.86 0.26 5.36
C LEU A 109 -17.21 -0.39 6.58
#